data_AF-A0A120CU78-F1
#
_entry.id   AF-A0A120CU78-F1
#
_cell.length_a   1.000
_cell.length_b   1.000
_cell.length_c   1.000
_cell.angle_alpha   90.00
_cell.angle_beta   90.00
_cell.angle_gamma   90.00
#
_symmetry.space_group_name_H-M   'P 1'
#
loop_
_entity.id
_entity.type
_entity.pdbx_description
1 polymer ?
#
loop_
_entity_poly.entity_id
_entity_poly.type
_entity_poly.pdbx_seq_one_letter_code
_entity_poly.pdbx_strand_id
1 'polypeptide(L)'
;MQSMTNTDTADIESTVTQVAALSRAGSELVRLTVDRDEAAKAVPHIRDRLAKQGVSVPLIGDFHYNGHTLLADNPAAAEALAKYRINPGNVGFKDKKDRQFAAIIDTALHWKKPVRIGVNWGSLDQELLTRLMDENACAAEPRDARAVMHEAIVQSALISAARAEELGMTANDIILSAKVSAVQDLVSVYTMLAARSEYALHVGLTEAGMGSKGIVASTAGIGILLQAGIGDTIRVSLTPEPGGARTLEVRVAQEILQSMGLRSFMPVVTACPGCGRTTSTVFQELARNVQDMITDRMPDWRRRYPGVETLNFAVMGCIVNGPGESKQADIGISLPGTGETPSAPVFIDGEKAMTLRGPNIAADFQKIVEDYIERRFGNSKAVDVETQERHTA
;
A
#
# COMPACT_ATOMS: atom_id res chain seq x y z
N MET A 1 4.83 1.55 -1.16
CA MET A 1 3.50 1.34 -0.55
C MET A 1 3.24 2.44 0.47
N GLN A 2 2.02 2.99 0.54
CA GLN A 2 1.73 4.06 1.49
C GLN A 2 0.33 3.95 2.12
N SER A 3 0.16 4.61 3.26
CA SER A 3 -1.10 4.65 4.04
C SER A 3 -1.47 6.08 4.44
N MET A 4 -2.58 6.24 5.14
CA MET A 4 -2.96 7.53 5.72
C MET A 4 -3.52 7.37 7.14
N THR A 5 -3.13 8.27 8.03
CA THR A 5 -3.73 8.38 9.36
C THR A 5 -5.23 8.72 9.27
N ASN A 6 -5.95 8.43 10.34
CA ASN A 6 -7.31 8.90 10.57
C ASN A 6 -7.49 9.55 11.95
N THR A 7 -6.40 9.77 12.69
CA THR A 7 -6.38 10.57 13.90
C THR A 7 -6.42 12.05 13.56
N ASP A 8 -6.86 12.86 14.51
CA ASP A 8 -6.74 14.31 14.41
C ASP A 8 -5.26 14.71 14.53
N THR A 9 -4.69 15.30 13.49
CA THR A 9 -3.26 15.66 13.44
C THR A 9 -2.85 16.61 14.57
N ALA A 10 -3.77 17.42 15.09
CA ALA A 10 -3.49 18.27 16.25
C ALA A 10 -3.22 17.47 17.54
N ASP A 11 -3.72 16.23 17.63
CA ASP A 11 -3.39 15.28 18.69
C ASP A 11 -2.07 14.56 18.36
N ILE A 12 -0.98 15.19 18.76
CA ILE A 12 0.39 14.72 18.51
C ILE A 12 0.59 13.29 19.03
N GLU A 13 0.10 12.95 20.22
CA GLU A 13 0.32 11.61 20.82
C GLU A 13 -0.37 10.52 20.00
N SER A 14 -1.64 10.75 19.67
CA SER A 14 -2.45 9.81 18.90
C SER A 14 -1.90 9.65 17.48
N THR A 15 -1.52 10.74 16.82
CA THR A 15 -0.90 10.68 15.48
C THR A 15 0.47 10.02 15.49
N VAL A 16 1.36 10.31 16.45
CA VAL A 16 2.65 9.60 16.57
C VAL A 16 2.43 8.10 16.75
N THR A 17 1.53 7.71 17.65
CA THR A 17 1.20 6.30 17.90
C THR A 17 0.72 5.60 16.63
N GLN A 18 -0.18 6.23 15.89
CA GLN A 18 -0.74 5.64 14.67
C GLN A 18 0.26 5.62 13.51
N VAL A 19 1.06 6.68 13.32
CA VAL A 19 2.11 6.69 12.29
C VAL A 19 3.15 5.59 12.56
N ALA A 20 3.59 5.44 13.82
CA ALA A 20 4.49 4.36 14.19
C ALA A 20 3.87 2.98 13.94
N ALA A 21 2.59 2.78 14.25
CA ALA A 21 1.89 1.53 13.97
C ALA A 21 1.80 1.23 12.46
N LEU A 22 1.51 2.23 11.63
CA LEU A 22 1.45 2.11 10.18
C LEU A 22 2.83 1.80 9.58
N SER A 23 3.87 2.49 10.04
CA SER A 23 5.24 2.24 9.61
C SER A 23 5.71 0.83 9.98
N ARG A 24 5.46 0.39 11.23
CA ARG A 24 5.80 -0.97 11.68
C ARG A 24 5.02 -2.06 10.94
N ALA A 25 3.79 -1.77 10.51
CA ALA A 25 3.03 -2.67 9.64
C ALA A 25 3.60 -2.77 8.21
N GLY A 26 4.54 -1.90 7.84
CA GLY A 26 5.22 -1.92 6.53
C GLY A 26 4.85 -0.77 5.59
N SER A 27 4.15 0.26 6.08
CA SER A 27 3.91 1.46 5.27
C SER A 27 5.21 2.25 5.09
N GLU A 28 5.66 2.37 3.84
CA GLU A 28 6.93 3.04 3.50
C GLU A 28 6.77 4.57 3.44
N LEU A 29 5.54 5.07 3.32
CA LEU A 29 5.21 6.50 3.40
C LEU A 29 3.88 6.66 4.15
N VAL A 30 3.79 7.63 5.06
CA VAL A 30 2.55 7.86 5.84
C VAL A 30 2.02 9.26 5.56
N ARG A 31 0.79 9.32 5.06
CA ARG A 31 0.07 10.58 4.85
C ARG A 31 -0.74 10.96 6.09
N LEU A 32 -0.80 12.25 6.39
CA LEU A 32 -1.63 12.83 7.44
C LEU A 32 -2.32 14.10 6.94
N THR A 33 -3.50 14.40 7.48
CA THR A 33 -4.24 15.60 7.09
C THR A 33 -3.60 16.84 7.69
N VAL A 34 -3.52 17.94 6.93
CA VAL A 34 -3.11 19.25 7.45
C VAL A 34 -4.17 20.25 7.01
N ASP A 35 -5.21 20.36 7.82
CA ASP A 35 -6.48 21.03 7.52
C ASP A 35 -6.63 22.39 8.22
N ARG A 36 -5.87 22.65 9.28
CA ARG A 36 -5.91 23.87 10.09
C ARG A 36 -4.56 24.16 10.75
N ASP A 37 -4.47 25.34 11.35
CA ASP A 37 -3.22 25.86 11.93
C ASP A 37 -2.69 24.96 13.06
N GLU A 38 -3.57 24.43 13.92
CA GLU A 38 -3.18 23.53 15.00
C GLU A 38 -2.56 22.23 14.46
N ALA A 39 -3.14 21.69 13.38
CA ALA A 39 -2.60 20.51 12.70
C ALA A 39 -1.23 20.82 12.07
N ALA A 40 -1.06 21.98 11.42
CA ALA A 40 0.22 22.38 10.86
C ALA A 40 1.30 22.52 11.94
N LYS A 41 0.99 23.18 13.05
CA LYS A 41 1.89 23.33 14.21
C LYS A 41 2.28 22.00 14.86
N ALA A 42 1.41 20.99 14.78
CA ALA A 42 1.69 19.67 15.33
C ALA A 42 2.71 18.86 14.50
N VAL A 43 2.80 19.08 13.18
CA VAL A 43 3.62 18.26 12.27
C VAL A 43 5.10 18.16 12.68
N PRO A 44 5.82 19.26 13.01
CA PRO A 44 7.22 19.17 13.45
C PRO A 44 7.38 18.34 14.72
N HIS A 45 6.46 18.48 15.68
CA HIS A 45 6.48 17.71 16.92
C HIS A 45 6.21 16.22 16.69
N ILE A 46 5.31 15.89 15.76
CA ILE A 46 5.04 14.50 15.34
C ILE A 46 6.32 13.89 14.75
N ARG A 47 6.95 14.57 13.78
CA ARG A 47 8.21 14.13 13.16
C ARG A 47 9.29 13.87 14.21
N ASP A 48 9.51 14.83 15.12
CA ASP A 48 10.59 14.74 16.11
C ASP A 48 10.36 13.62 17.13
N ARG A 49 9.10 13.37 17.52
CA ARG A 49 8.75 12.25 18.41
C ARG A 49 8.90 10.90 17.72
N LEU A 50 8.54 10.79 16.45
CA LEU A 50 8.77 9.57 15.65
C LEU A 50 10.27 9.28 15.54
N ALA A 51 11.09 10.29 15.25
CA ALA A 51 12.55 10.16 15.18
C ALA A 51 13.14 9.66 16.51
N LYS A 52 12.66 10.18 17.66
CA LYS A 52 13.05 9.69 19.00
C LYS A 52 12.69 8.22 19.26
N GLN A 53 11.67 7.70 18.57
CA GLN A 53 11.29 6.28 18.61
C GLN A 53 12.03 5.42 17.58
N GLY A 54 12.99 5.99 16.84
CA GLY A 54 13.67 5.30 15.74
C GLY A 54 12.78 5.07 14.51
N VAL A 55 11.69 5.83 14.36
CA VAL A 55 10.77 5.75 13.21
C VAL A 55 11.06 6.93 12.28
N SER A 56 11.64 6.64 11.11
CA SER A 56 12.05 7.63 10.10
C SER A 56 11.13 7.68 8.87
N VAL A 57 9.89 7.19 8.99
CA VAL A 57 8.96 7.13 7.85
C VAL A 57 8.66 8.53 7.29
N PRO A 58 8.74 8.74 5.96
CA PRO A 58 8.42 10.03 5.37
C PRO A 58 6.94 10.41 5.57
N LEU A 59 6.72 11.64 6.07
CA LEU A 59 5.40 12.20 6.29
C LEU A 59 4.91 12.99 5.08
N ILE A 60 3.70 12.69 4.61
CA ILE A 60 3.05 13.39 3.49
C ILE A 60 1.92 14.27 4.04
N GLY A 61 1.94 15.57 3.77
CA GLY A 61 0.86 16.48 4.15
C GLY A 61 -0.25 16.47 3.12
N ASP A 62 -1.49 16.19 3.55
CA ASP A 62 -2.68 16.26 2.70
C ASP A 62 -3.37 17.61 2.85
N PHE A 63 -3.29 18.45 1.82
CA PHE A 63 -3.83 19.82 1.83
C PHE A 63 -5.05 19.96 0.92
N HIS A 64 -6.04 20.72 1.39
CA HIS A 64 -7.23 21.11 0.64
C HIS A 64 -7.59 22.56 1.00
N TYR A 65 -8.08 23.36 0.06
CA TYR A 65 -8.57 24.74 0.28
C TYR A 65 -7.51 25.74 0.77
N ASN A 66 -7.05 25.61 2.02
CA ASN A 66 -6.18 26.55 2.72
C ASN A 66 -4.68 26.14 2.72
N GLY A 67 -4.29 25.15 1.92
CA GLY A 67 -2.91 24.63 1.92
C GLY A 67 -1.83 25.68 1.70
N HIS A 68 -2.07 26.65 0.81
CA HIS A 68 -1.17 27.77 0.54
C HIS A 68 -0.93 28.63 1.79
N THR A 69 -1.98 28.92 2.57
CA THR A 69 -1.89 29.68 3.83
C THR A 69 -1.20 28.87 4.90
N LEU A 70 -1.59 27.61 5.09
CA LEU A 70 -0.99 26.76 6.14
C LEU A 70 0.51 26.55 5.93
N LEU A 71 0.94 26.35 4.69
CA LEU A 71 2.36 26.21 4.35
C LEU A 71 3.14 27.52 4.53
N ALA A 72 2.56 28.66 4.17
CA ALA A 72 3.20 29.96 4.33
C ALA A 72 3.32 30.38 5.80
N ASP A 73 2.26 30.18 6.59
CA ASP A 73 2.19 30.61 7.99
C ASP A 73 2.94 29.64 8.93
N ASN A 74 3.16 28.39 8.51
CA ASN A 74 3.85 27.36 9.28
C ASN A 74 5.06 26.77 8.53
N PRO A 75 6.16 27.54 8.36
CA PRO A 75 7.35 27.09 7.62
C PRO A 75 8.00 25.85 8.23
N ALA A 76 7.94 25.68 9.56
CA ALA A 76 8.44 24.47 10.22
C ALA A 76 7.68 23.21 9.77
N ALA A 77 6.37 23.32 9.50
CA ALA A 77 5.56 22.21 9.01
C ALA A 77 5.93 21.88 7.55
N ALA A 78 6.11 22.91 6.72
CA ALA A 78 6.57 22.79 5.34
C ALA A 78 7.93 22.05 5.27
N GLU A 79 8.89 22.47 6.09
CA GLU A 79 10.19 21.81 6.21
C GLU A 79 10.09 20.36 6.71
N ALA A 80 9.25 20.10 7.71
CA ALA A 80 9.14 18.81 8.36
C ALA A 80 8.48 17.72 7.50
N LEU A 81 7.59 18.09 6.58
CA LEU A 81 6.97 17.16 5.64
C LEU A 81 7.98 16.72 4.57
N ALA A 82 7.86 15.47 4.13
CA ALA A 82 8.68 14.92 3.06
C ALA A 82 8.05 15.13 1.67
N LYS A 83 6.73 15.33 1.60
CA LYS A 83 5.98 15.55 0.35
C LYS A 83 4.69 16.31 0.64
N TYR A 84 4.25 17.12 -0.32
CA TYR A 84 2.93 17.74 -0.28
C TYR A 84 1.96 17.02 -1.22
N ARG A 85 0.72 16.79 -0.78
CA ARG A 85 -0.38 16.42 -1.67
C ARG A 85 -1.27 17.64 -1.86
N ILE A 86 -1.47 18.02 -3.11
CA ILE A 86 -2.43 19.03 -3.51
C ILE A 86 -3.55 18.44 -4.38
N ASN A 87 -4.74 19.02 -4.28
CA ASN A 87 -5.87 18.71 -5.14
C ASN A 87 -6.23 19.96 -5.95
N PRO A 88 -5.97 19.99 -7.27
CA PRO A 88 -6.20 21.19 -8.07
C PRO A 88 -7.66 21.63 -8.11
N GLY A 89 -8.62 20.74 -7.88
CA GLY A 89 -10.04 21.12 -7.79
C GLY A 89 -10.41 21.89 -6.52
N ASN A 90 -9.55 21.87 -5.49
CA ASN A 90 -9.83 22.45 -4.17
C ASN A 90 -8.90 23.62 -3.82
N VAL A 91 -8.10 24.15 -4.73
CA VAL A 91 -7.19 25.29 -4.45
C VAL A 91 -7.79 26.65 -4.80
N GLY A 92 -9.12 26.77 -4.82
CA GLY A 92 -9.84 28.01 -5.12
C GLY A 92 -10.49 28.05 -6.51
N PHE A 93 -11.09 29.18 -6.86
CA PHE A 93 -11.83 29.40 -8.12
C PHE A 93 -11.15 30.47 -8.97
N LYS A 94 -11.14 30.30 -10.31
CA LYS A 94 -10.61 31.27 -11.30
C LYS A 94 -9.18 31.73 -10.95
N ASP A 95 -8.88 33.02 -11.07
CA ASP A 95 -7.54 33.59 -10.81
C ASP A 95 -6.97 33.26 -9.42
N LYS A 96 -7.84 33.03 -8.41
CA LYS A 96 -7.39 32.62 -7.08
C LYS A 96 -6.80 31.21 -7.10
N LYS A 97 -7.35 30.32 -7.94
CA LYS A 97 -6.88 28.94 -8.09
C LYS A 97 -5.41 28.92 -8.50
N ASP A 98 -5.07 29.65 -9.56
CA ASP A 98 -3.72 29.65 -10.12
C ASP A 98 -2.72 30.30 -9.15
N ARG A 99 -3.12 31.38 -8.47
CA ARG A 99 -2.28 32.04 -7.47
C ARG A 99 -2.01 31.15 -6.25
N GLN A 100 -3.04 30.46 -5.75
CA GLN A 100 -2.91 29.57 -4.60
C GLN A 100 -2.13 28.30 -4.93
N PHE A 101 -2.36 27.74 -6.12
CA PHE A 101 -1.56 26.63 -6.64
C PHE A 101 -0.09 27.04 -6.74
N ALA A 102 0.20 28.17 -7.39
CA ALA A 102 1.57 28.68 -7.54
C ALA A 102 2.26 28.89 -6.19
N ALA A 103 1.58 29.46 -5.19
CA ALA A 103 2.15 29.64 -3.85
C ALA A 103 2.57 28.33 -3.18
N ILE A 104 1.81 27.23 -3.39
CA ILE A 104 2.19 25.90 -2.87
C ILE A 104 3.41 25.36 -3.63
N ILE A 105 3.44 25.51 -4.95
CA ILE A 105 4.58 25.10 -5.78
C ILE A 105 5.85 25.88 -5.40
N ASP A 106 5.77 27.19 -5.22
CA ASP A 106 6.89 28.02 -4.76
C ASP A 106 7.43 27.54 -3.41
N THR A 107 6.53 27.19 -2.50
CA THR A 107 6.92 26.62 -1.19
C THR A 107 7.58 25.25 -1.35
N ALA A 108 7.10 24.41 -2.26
CA ALA A 108 7.69 23.12 -2.56
C ALA A 108 9.10 23.27 -3.16
N LEU A 109 9.30 24.23 -4.07
CA LEU A 109 10.60 24.55 -4.66
C LEU A 109 11.58 25.08 -3.59
N HIS A 110 11.12 25.99 -2.72
CA HIS A 110 11.94 26.54 -1.64
C HIS A 110 12.47 25.44 -0.70
N TRP A 111 11.59 24.52 -0.27
CA TRP A 111 11.93 23.42 0.62
C TRP A 111 12.40 22.15 -0.08
N LYS A 112 12.52 22.16 -1.42
CA LYS A 112 12.89 21.02 -2.27
C LYS A 112 12.04 19.78 -1.98
N LYS A 113 10.72 19.94 -1.96
CA LYS A 113 9.77 18.88 -1.68
C LYS A 113 9.09 18.41 -2.97
N PRO A 114 8.98 17.09 -3.19
CA PRO A 114 8.10 16.60 -4.24
C PRO A 114 6.64 16.94 -3.94
N VAL A 115 5.83 16.97 -4.98
CA VAL A 115 4.40 17.26 -4.91
C VAL A 115 3.60 16.16 -5.60
N ARG A 116 2.60 15.63 -4.91
CA ARG A 116 1.56 14.81 -5.53
C ARG A 116 0.36 15.67 -5.92
N ILE A 117 0.11 15.79 -7.22
CA ILE A 117 -1.11 16.36 -7.78
C ILE A 117 -2.16 15.25 -7.84
N GLY A 118 -3.15 15.33 -6.96
CA GLY A 118 -4.16 14.29 -6.79
C GLY A 118 -5.56 14.76 -7.11
N VAL A 119 -5.99 14.51 -8.35
CA VAL A 119 -7.35 14.73 -8.84
C VAL A 119 -8.27 13.63 -8.32
N ASN A 120 -9.40 14.04 -7.75
CA ASN A 120 -10.49 13.15 -7.38
C ASN A 120 -11.75 13.59 -8.12
N TRP A 121 -12.52 12.64 -8.64
CA TRP A 121 -13.76 12.95 -9.38
C TRP A 121 -14.79 13.74 -8.57
N GLY A 122 -14.92 13.47 -7.26
CA GLY A 122 -15.84 14.19 -6.36
C GLY A 122 -15.47 15.66 -6.11
N SER A 123 -14.29 16.09 -6.58
CA SER A 123 -13.83 17.47 -6.53
C SER A 123 -13.25 17.89 -7.88
N LEU A 124 -13.83 17.39 -8.98
CA LEU A 124 -13.36 17.71 -10.32
C LEU A 124 -13.60 19.19 -10.63
N ASP A 125 -12.69 19.77 -11.41
CA ASP A 125 -12.84 21.12 -11.95
C ASP A 125 -14.09 21.20 -12.84
N GLN A 126 -15.10 21.92 -12.34
CA GLN A 126 -16.40 22.05 -13.00
C GLN A 126 -16.31 22.86 -14.30
N GLU A 127 -15.38 23.81 -14.39
CA GLU A 127 -15.23 24.63 -15.60
C GLU A 127 -14.64 23.78 -16.73
N LEU A 128 -13.63 22.97 -16.41
CA LEU A 128 -13.07 22.01 -17.37
C LEU A 128 -14.10 20.98 -17.82
N LEU A 129 -14.88 20.43 -16.88
CA LEU A 129 -15.93 19.45 -17.22
C LEU A 129 -16.99 20.07 -18.13
N THR A 130 -17.52 21.24 -17.79
CA THR A 130 -18.53 21.94 -18.62
C THR A 130 -18.00 22.20 -20.02
N ARG A 131 -16.77 22.73 -20.14
CA ARG A 131 -16.15 22.97 -21.45
C ARG A 131 -16.07 21.68 -22.28
N LEU A 132 -15.61 20.58 -21.69
CA LEU A 132 -15.49 19.30 -22.39
C LEU A 132 -16.86 18.69 -22.74
N MET A 133 -17.89 18.92 -21.91
CA MET A 133 -19.26 18.51 -22.22
C MET A 133 -19.85 19.30 -23.38
N ASP A 134 -19.64 20.62 -23.42
CA ASP A 134 -20.08 21.48 -24.51
C ASP A 134 -19.38 21.13 -25.83
N GLU A 135 -18.05 20.92 -25.79
CA GLU A 135 -17.27 20.45 -26.94
C GLU A 135 -17.76 19.09 -27.45
N ASN A 136 -18.06 18.16 -26.53
CA ASN A 136 -18.59 16.84 -26.88
C ASN A 136 -20.01 16.92 -27.48
N ALA A 137 -20.86 17.84 -27.02
CA ALA A 137 -22.20 18.04 -27.56
C ALA A 137 -22.21 18.58 -28.99
N CYS A 138 -21.16 19.32 -29.37
CA CYS A 138 -20.96 19.83 -30.74
C CYS A 138 -20.20 18.86 -31.66
N ALA A 139 -19.69 17.74 -31.14
CA ALA A 139 -18.92 16.78 -31.93
C ALA A 139 -19.81 16.01 -32.93
N ALA A 140 -19.24 15.61 -34.07
CA ALA A 140 -19.94 14.80 -35.06
C ALA A 140 -20.39 13.43 -34.49
N GLU A 141 -19.59 12.87 -33.60
CA GLU A 141 -19.88 11.63 -32.87
C GLU A 141 -19.67 11.87 -31.36
N PRO A 142 -20.70 12.36 -30.63
CA PRO A 142 -20.61 12.60 -29.21
C PRO A 142 -20.29 11.31 -28.44
N ARG A 143 -19.32 11.38 -27.53
CA ARG A 143 -18.97 10.29 -26.63
C ARG A 143 -19.95 10.24 -25.47
N ASP A 144 -20.03 9.07 -24.83
CA ASP A 144 -20.77 8.91 -23.58
C ASP A 144 -20.24 9.84 -22.48
N ALA A 145 -21.14 10.33 -21.62
CA ALA A 145 -20.79 11.26 -20.54
C ALA A 145 -19.70 10.70 -19.61
N ARG A 146 -19.67 9.38 -19.37
CA ARG A 146 -18.61 8.75 -18.56
C ARG A 146 -17.24 8.91 -19.22
N ALA A 147 -17.16 8.77 -20.54
CA ALA A 147 -15.90 8.94 -21.26
C ALA A 147 -15.42 10.41 -21.23
N VAL A 148 -16.33 11.37 -21.31
CA VAL A 148 -16.01 12.81 -21.13
C VAL A 148 -15.52 13.09 -19.72
N MET A 149 -16.14 12.48 -18.70
CA MET A 149 -15.68 12.59 -17.32
C MET A 149 -14.27 12.01 -17.11
N HIS A 150 -13.98 10.84 -17.71
CA HIS A 150 -12.63 10.26 -17.66
C HIS A 150 -11.60 11.19 -18.29
N GLU A 151 -11.92 11.77 -19.46
CA GLU A 151 -11.06 12.75 -20.13
C GLU A 151 -10.82 13.99 -19.26
N ALA A 152 -11.87 14.53 -18.64
CA ALA A 152 -11.77 15.70 -17.77
C ALA A 152 -10.86 15.45 -16.56
N ILE A 153 -10.95 14.27 -15.93
CA ILE A 153 -10.08 13.88 -14.81
C ILE A 153 -8.62 13.83 -15.26
N VAL A 154 -8.35 13.18 -16.40
CA VAL A 154 -6.99 13.03 -16.94
C VAL A 154 -6.41 14.39 -17.33
N GLN A 155 -7.16 15.21 -18.07
CA GLN A 155 -6.72 16.56 -18.43
C GLN A 155 -6.47 17.44 -17.22
N SER A 156 -7.32 17.37 -16.18
CA SER A 156 -7.12 18.14 -14.96
C SER A 156 -5.77 17.83 -14.30
N ALA A 157 -5.37 16.56 -14.28
CA ALA A 157 -4.07 16.15 -13.75
C ALA A 157 -2.91 16.66 -14.61
N LEU A 158 -2.99 16.47 -15.93
CA LEU A 158 -1.92 16.82 -16.87
C LEU A 158 -1.73 18.35 -16.99
N ILE A 159 -2.81 19.12 -17.06
CA ILE A 159 -2.75 20.59 -17.10
C ILE A 159 -2.10 21.12 -15.81
N SER A 160 -2.47 20.55 -14.66
CA SER A 160 -1.88 20.95 -13.38
C SER A 160 -0.39 20.57 -13.29
N ALA A 161 0.00 19.43 -13.85
CA ALA A 161 1.40 18.99 -13.91
C ALA A 161 2.25 19.91 -14.79
N ALA A 162 1.79 20.17 -16.01
CA ALA A 162 2.44 21.11 -16.92
C ALA A 162 2.58 22.49 -16.28
N ARG A 163 1.54 22.95 -15.56
CA ARG A 163 1.60 24.23 -14.84
C ARG A 163 2.65 24.22 -13.72
N ALA A 164 2.81 23.11 -12.99
CA ALA A 164 3.87 23.00 -11.98
C ALA A 164 5.27 23.03 -12.62
N GLU A 165 5.44 22.43 -13.79
CA GLU A 165 6.70 22.49 -14.56
C GLU A 165 6.99 23.89 -15.08
N GLU A 166 5.99 24.61 -15.60
CA GLU A 166 6.12 26.03 -16.00
C GLU A 166 6.57 26.93 -14.84
N LEU A 167 6.17 26.58 -13.61
CA LEU A 167 6.57 27.28 -12.39
C LEU A 167 7.96 26.86 -11.88
N GLY A 168 8.59 25.87 -12.50
CA GLY A 168 9.98 25.48 -12.26
C GLY A 168 10.17 24.14 -11.55
N MET A 169 9.11 23.35 -11.29
CA MET A 169 9.29 21.97 -10.82
C MET A 169 9.82 21.08 -11.93
N THR A 170 10.58 20.05 -11.57
CA THR A 170 10.98 19.01 -12.52
C THR A 170 9.95 17.89 -12.54
N ALA A 171 9.84 17.16 -13.66
CA ALA A 171 8.97 15.98 -13.76
C ALA A 171 9.22 14.96 -12.65
N ASN A 172 10.48 14.80 -12.20
CA ASN A 172 10.88 13.86 -11.15
C ASN A 172 10.34 14.26 -9.76
N ASP A 173 10.01 15.54 -9.56
CA ASP A 173 9.44 16.04 -8.32
C ASP A 173 7.89 15.94 -8.31
N ILE A 174 7.29 15.51 -9.41
CA ILE A 174 5.84 15.47 -9.60
C ILE A 174 5.33 14.03 -9.61
N ILE A 175 4.31 13.78 -8.80
CA ILE A 175 3.58 12.51 -8.76
C ILE A 175 2.12 12.78 -9.11
N LEU A 176 1.51 11.97 -9.97
CA LEU A 176 0.09 12.12 -10.32
C LEU A 176 -0.79 11.06 -9.65
N SER A 177 -2.03 11.44 -9.39
CA SER A 177 -3.10 10.48 -9.06
C SER A 177 -4.44 11.02 -9.55
N ALA A 178 -5.27 10.13 -10.06
CA ALA A 178 -6.58 10.45 -10.63
C ALA A 178 -7.61 9.43 -10.12
N LYS A 179 -8.12 9.63 -8.90
CA LYS A 179 -8.89 8.58 -8.21
C LYS A 179 -10.39 8.69 -8.44
N VAL A 180 -10.99 7.52 -8.66
CA VAL A 180 -12.42 7.26 -8.77
C VAL A 180 -12.78 6.09 -7.86
N SER A 181 -14.08 5.87 -7.61
CA SER A 181 -14.59 4.87 -6.66
C SER A 181 -15.09 3.58 -7.31
N ALA A 182 -15.19 3.53 -8.64
CA ALA A 182 -15.56 2.34 -9.41
C ALA A 182 -14.34 1.72 -10.09
N VAL A 183 -14.27 0.38 -10.07
CA VAL A 183 -13.12 -0.39 -10.59
C VAL A 183 -12.87 -0.14 -12.08
N GLN A 184 -13.92 -0.23 -12.90
CA GLN A 184 -13.79 -0.07 -14.36
C GLN A 184 -13.36 1.36 -14.73
N ASP A 185 -13.91 2.36 -14.04
CA ASP A 185 -13.51 3.75 -14.23
C ASP A 185 -12.05 3.97 -13.83
N LEU A 186 -11.58 3.33 -12.74
CA LEU A 186 -10.20 3.43 -12.29
C LEU A 186 -9.24 2.90 -13.34
N VAL A 187 -9.54 1.73 -13.90
CA VAL A 187 -8.72 1.11 -14.94
C VAL A 187 -8.63 2.02 -16.16
N SER A 188 -9.76 2.50 -16.67
CA SER A 188 -9.80 3.42 -17.82
C SER A 188 -9.01 4.71 -17.58
N VAL A 189 -9.23 5.38 -16.45
CA VAL A 189 -8.56 6.66 -16.13
C VAL A 189 -7.05 6.49 -16.02
N TYR A 190 -6.57 5.46 -15.30
CA TYR A 190 -5.12 5.26 -15.16
C TYR A 190 -4.46 4.75 -16.45
N THR A 191 -5.18 3.99 -17.27
CA THR A 191 -4.68 3.58 -18.61
C THR A 191 -4.51 4.80 -19.50
N MET A 192 -5.50 5.70 -19.53
CA MET A 192 -5.41 6.96 -20.28
C MET A 192 -4.31 7.88 -19.74
N LEU A 193 -4.15 7.96 -18.41
CA LEU A 193 -3.14 8.81 -17.78
C LEU A 193 -1.72 8.29 -18.05
N ALA A 194 -1.49 6.98 -17.92
CA ALA A 194 -0.21 6.34 -18.19
C ALA A 194 0.18 6.46 -19.67
N ALA A 195 -0.78 6.35 -20.59
CA ALA A 195 -0.50 6.50 -22.03
C ALA A 195 -0.13 7.94 -22.45
N ARG A 196 -0.31 8.93 -21.56
CA ARG A 196 -0.16 10.36 -21.86
C ARG A 196 0.86 11.06 -20.98
N SER A 197 1.52 10.35 -20.07
CA SER A 197 2.52 10.94 -19.19
C SER A 197 3.49 9.93 -18.61
N GLU A 198 4.69 10.40 -18.30
CA GLU A 198 5.79 9.63 -17.71
C GLU A 198 5.98 9.94 -16.21
N TYR A 199 5.08 10.69 -15.58
CA TYR A 199 5.16 10.98 -14.14
C TYR A 199 4.86 9.71 -13.33
N ALA A 200 5.47 9.62 -12.14
CA ALA A 200 5.13 8.55 -11.21
C ALA A 200 3.64 8.60 -10.83
N LEU A 201 2.98 7.45 -10.86
CA LEU A 201 1.54 7.28 -10.63
C LEU A 201 1.27 6.67 -9.26
N HIS A 202 0.54 7.44 -8.44
CA HIS A 202 0.01 6.97 -7.17
C HIS A 202 -1.39 6.36 -7.33
N VAL A 203 -1.43 5.04 -7.44
CA VAL A 203 -2.63 4.26 -7.71
C VAL A 203 -3.44 3.99 -6.45
N GLY A 204 -4.76 3.93 -6.61
CA GLY A 204 -5.63 3.29 -5.64
C GLY A 204 -7.07 3.72 -5.78
N LEU A 205 -7.99 2.78 -5.58
CA LEU A 205 -9.42 3.05 -5.54
C LEU A 205 -9.75 3.96 -4.35
N THR A 206 -10.50 5.04 -4.57
CA THR A 206 -11.01 5.87 -3.46
C THR A 206 -12.29 5.26 -2.92
N GLU A 207 -12.59 5.48 -1.64
CA GLU A 207 -13.87 5.09 -1.03
C GLU A 207 -14.22 3.60 -1.29
N ALA A 208 -13.25 2.70 -1.14
CA ALA A 208 -13.44 1.29 -1.47
C ALA A 208 -14.54 0.64 -0.63
N GLY A 209 -14.77 1.14 0.58
CA GLY A 209 -15.77 0.67 1.54
C GLY A 209 -15.17 -0.13 2.69
N MET A 210 -16.04 -0.81 3.45
CA MET A 210 -15.67 -1.65 4.58
C MET A 210 -15.51 -3.11 4.18
N GLY A 211 -14.78 -3.86 5.01
CA GLY A 211 -14.70 -5.32 4.97
C GLY A 211 -14.34 -5.92 3.61
N SER A 212 -14.95 -7.06 3.30
CA SER A 212 -14.66 -7.85 2.10
C SER A 212 -14.89 -7.06 0.80
N LYS A 213 -15.96 -6.25 0.73
CA LYS A 213 -16.25 -5.43 -0.45
C LYS A 213 -15.11 -4.46 -0.76
N GLY A 214 -14.59 -3.78 0.27
CA GLY A 214 -13.49 -2.83 0.11
C GLY A 214 -12.19 -3.49 -0.33
N ILE A 215 -11.90 -4.67 0.22
CA ILE A 215 -10.73 -5.48 -0.15
C ILE A 215 -10.85 -5.94 -1.61
N VAL A 216 -11.95 -6.61 -1.97
CA VAL A 216 -12.17 -7.14 -3.33
C VAL A 216 -12.13 -6.03 -4.37
N ALA A 217 -12.80 -4.90 -4.13
CA ALA A 217 -12.81 -3.80 -5.09
C ALA A 217 -11.42 -3.18 -5.27
N SER A 218 -10.67 -3.01 -4.18
CA SER A 218 -9.30 -2.49 -4.23
C SER A 218 -8.36 -3.43 -4.98
N THR A 219 -8.41 -4.74 -4.66
CA THR A 219 -7.60 -5.76 -5.33
C THR A 219 -7.92 -5.84 -6.82
N ALA A 220 -9.21 -5.85 -7.19
CA ALA A 220 -9.62 -5.91 -8.59
C ALA A 220 -9.13 -4.70 -9.41
N GLY A 221 -9.26 -3.48 -8.87
CA GLY A 221 -8.82 -2.27 -9.58
C GLY A 221 -7.30 -2.12 -9.64
N ILE A 222 -6.62 -2.31 -8.51
CA ILE A 222 -5.17 -2.15 -8.43
C ILE A 222 -4.46 -3.29 -9.17
N GLY A 223 -4.90 -4.54 -9.02
CA GLY A 223 -4.27 -5.69 -9.65
C GLY A 223 -4.24 -5.62 -11.17
N ILE A 224 -5.33 -5.16 -11.81
CA ILE A 224 -5.38 -4.98 -13.27
C ILE A 224 -4.35 -3.95 -13.73
N LEU A 225 -4.25 -2.81 -13.03
CA LEU A 225 -3.30 -1.75 -13.38
C LEU A 225 -1.86 -2.21 -13.20
N LEU A 226 -1.56 -2.87 -12.08
CA LEU A 226 -0.22 -3.38 -11.80
C LEU A 226 0.20 -4.47 -12.80
N GLN A 227 -0.73 -5.35 -13.23
CA GLN A 227 -0.47 -6.34 -14.27
C GLN A 227 -0.10 -5.69 -15.62
N ALA A 228 -0.62 -4.49 -15.89
CA ALA A 228 -0.30 -3.68 -17.06
C ALA A 228 0.97 -2.84 -16.88
N GLY A 229 1.69 -2.95 -15.75
CA GLY A 229 2.86 -2.14 -15.44
C GLY A 229 2.53 -0.70 -15.02
N ILE A 230 1.28 -0.41 -14.64
CA ILE A 230 0.81 0.93 -14.28
C ILE A 230 0.75 1.08 -12.76
N GLY A 231 1.63 1.92 -12.21
CA GLY A 231 1.60 2.37 -10.82
C GLY A 231 2.91 2.15 -10.05
N ASP A 232 3.44 3.24 -9.50
CA ASP A 232 4.73 3.27 -8.79
C ASP A 232 4.56 3.22 -7.27
N THR A 233 3.40 3.67 -6.80
CA THR A 233 3.00 3.52 -5.40
C THR A 233 1.50 3.30 -5.30
N ILE A 234 1.10 2.46 -4.35
CA ILE A 234 -0.31 2.18 -4.08
C ILE A 234 -0.73 2.65 -2.69
N ARG A 235 -2.01 2.99 -2.55
CA ARG A 235 -2.73 3.06 -1.28
C ARG A 235 -4.09 2.40 -1.41
N VAL A 236 -4.40 1.48 -0.50
CA VAL A 236 -5.74 0.91 -0.33
C VAL A 236 -6.56 1.84 0.56
N SER A 237 -7.78 2.19 0.15
CA SER A 237 -8.64 3.15 0.87
C SER A 237 -9.78 2.44 1.58
N LEU A 238 -9.46 1.66 2.62
CA LEU A 238 -10.47 0.97 3.42
C LEU A 238 -11.07 1.91 4.47
N THR A 239 -12.38 1.77 4.66
CA THR A 239 -13.06 2.24 5.86
C THR A 239 -12.86 1.18 6.95
N PRO A 240 -12.15 1.50 8.06
CA PRO A 240 -12.01 0.55 9.16
C PRO A 240 -13.36 0.30 9.83
N GLU A 241 -13.58 -0.92 10.32
CA GLU A 241 -14.67 -1.19 11.25
C GLU A 241 -14.47 -0.39 12.56
N PRO A 242 -15.52 -0.09 13.34
CA PRO A 242 -15.36 0.53 14.65
C PRO A 242 -14.41 -0.27 15.54
N GLY A 243 -13.35 0.38 16.04
CA GLY A 243 -12.28 -0.29 16.80
C GLY A 243 -11.30 -1.13 15.95
N GLY A 244 -11.52 -1.21 14.65
CA GLY A 244 -10.64 -1.89 13.71
C GLY A 244 -9.29 -1.19 13.54
N ALA A 245 -8.24 -1.99 13.37
CA ALA A 245 -6.88 -1.47 13.22
C ALA A 245 -6.69 -0.74 11.88
N ARG A 246 -6.19 0.50 11.92
CA ARG A 246 -5.87 1.27 10.72
C ARG A 246 -4.81 0.60 9.83
N THR A 247 -3.98 -0.28 10.40
CA THR A 247 -2.96 -1.07 9.70
C THR A 247 -3.53 -2.08 8.70
N LEU A 248 -4.85 -2.39 8.72
CA LEU A 248 -5.44 -3.32 7.77
C LEU A 248 -5.25 -2.87 6.30
N GLU A 249 -5.30 -1.56 6.01
CA GLU A 249 -5.07 -1.06 4.65
C GLU A 249 -3.63 -1.31 4.16
N VAL A 250 -2.66 -1.34 5.09
CA VAL A 250 -1.26 -1.65 4.81
C VAL A 250 -1.11 -3.14 4.48
N ARG A 251 -1.70 -4.01 5.30
CA ARG A 251 -1.67 -5.47 5.06
C ARG A 251 -2.30 -5.83 3.72
N VAL A 252 -3.46 -5.26 3.40
CA VAL A 252 -4.11 -5.52 2.11
C VAL A 252 -3.26 -5.01 0.94
N ALA A 253 -2.55 -3.88 1.09
CA ALA A 253 -1.62 -3.42 0.06
C ALA A 253 -0.42 -4.37 -0.13
N GLN A 254 0.11 -4.94 0.96
CA GLN A 254 1.15 -5.97 0.92
C GLN A 254 0.66 -7.22 0.20
N GLU A 255 -0.51 -7.73 0.58
CA GLU A 255 -1.10 -8.93 -0.02
C GLU A 255 -1.33 -8.75 -1.53
N ILE A 256 -1.80 -7.59 -1.98
CA ILE A 256 -1.94 -7.30 -3.42
C ILE A 256 -0.59 -7.41 -4.12
N LEU A 257 0.43 -6.71 -3.62
CA LEU A 257 1.76 -6.68 -4.26
C LEU A 257 2.45 -8.06 -4.23
N GLN A 258 2.27 -8.82 -3.15
CA GLN A 258 2.85 -10.16 -2.97
C GLN A 258 2.14 -11.20 -3.82
N SER A 259 0.80 -11.19 -3.85
CA SER A 259 0.02 -12.10 -4.69
C SER A 259 0.29 -11.89 -6.18
N MET A 260 0.61 -10.66 -6.58
CA MET A 260 1.00 -10.32 -7.96
C MET A 260 2.48 -10.64 -8.27
N GLY A 261 3.26 -11.11 -7.28
CA GLY A 261 4.68 -11.43 -7.45
C GLY A 261 5.59 -10.20 -7.62
N LEU A 262 5.14 -9.00 -7.26
CA LEU A 262 5.87 -7.75 -7.45
C LEU A 262 6.83 -7.43 -6.30
N ARG A 263 6.47 -7.84 -5.08
CA ARG A 263 7.23 -7.61 -3.86
C ARG A 263 7.00 -8.76 -2.88
N SER A 264 8.02 -9.17 -2.15
CA SER A 264 7.89 -10.11 -1.03
C SER A 264 7.97 -9.35 0.30
N PHE A 265 7.03 -9.58 1.20
CA PHE A 265 6.99 -8.95 2.52
C PHE A 265 7.05 -9.96 3.65
N MET A 266 6.40 -11.11 3.46
CA MET A 266 6.34 -12.22 4.42
C MET A 266 6.30 -13.54 3.65
N PRO A 267 6.77 -14.64 4.27
CA PRO A 267 6.58 -15.97 3.71
C PRO A 267 5.13 -16.23 3.33
N VAL A 268 4.91 -16.86 2.18
CA VAL A 268 3.57 -17.26 1.72
C VAL A 268 3.19 -18.59 2.35
N VAL A 269 1.96 -18.71 2.86
CA VAL A 269 1.41 -19.99 3.33
C VAL A 269 0.38 -20.48 2.32
N THR A 270 0.74 -21.49 1.54
CA THR A 270 -0.18 -22.21 0.67
C THR A 270 -0.96 -23.22 1.51
N ALA A 271 -2.26 -23.03 1.63
CA ALA A 271 -3.14 -23.95 2.34
C ALA A 271 -4.32 -24.40 1.47
N CYS A 272 -4.69 -25.67 1.58
CA CYS A 272 -5.91 -26.16 0.91
C CYS A 272 -7.16 -25.56 1.57
N PRO A 273 -8.30 -25.45 0.88
CA PRO A 273 -9.53 -24.93 1.50
C PRO A 273 -10.08 -25.82 2.62
N GLY A 274 -9.62 -27.07 2.71
CA GLY A 274 -10.24 -28.12 3.50
C GLY A 274 -11.48 -28.70 2.80
N CYS A 275 -11.77 -29.97 3.08
CA CYS A 275 -12.97 -30.66 2.57
C CYS A 275 -13.34 -31.82 3.52
N GLY A 276 -14.36 -32.61 3.18
CA GLY A 276 -14.78 -33.77 3.99
C GLY A 276 -13.72 -34.86 4.21
N ARG A 277 -12.55 -34.73 3.56
CA ARG A 277 -11.40 -35.62 3.74
C ARG A 277 -10.46 -35.20 4.86
N THR A 278 -10.69 -34.07 5.55
CA THR A 278 -9.88 -33.66 6.71
C THR A 278 -10.80 -33.34 7.88
N THR A 279 -10.30 -33.52 9.10
CA THR A 279 -10.91 -32.88 10.27
C THR A 279 -10.75 -31.38 10.14
N SER A 280 -11.85 -30.65 9.98
CA SER A 280 -11.83 -29.21 9.69
C SER A 280 -11.07 -28.41 10.74
N THR A 281 -11.30 -28.68 12.03
CA THR A 281 -10.74 -27.88 13.13
C THR A 281 -9.23 -28.01 13.26
N VAL A 282 -8.66 -29.22 13.29
CA VAL A 282 -7.20 -29.41 13.46
C VAL A 282 -6.41 -28.79 12.30
N PHE A 283 -6.90 -28.97 11.07
CA PHE A 283 -6.28 -28.37 9.89
C PHE A 283 -6.35 -26.84 9.93
N GLN A 284 -7.52 -26.27 10.23
CA GLN A 284 -7.72 -24.83 10.30
C GLN A 284 -6.88 -24.19 11.41
N GLU A 285 -6.80 -24.82 12.58
CA GLU A 285 -5.99 -24.36 13.69
C GLU A 285 -4.50 -24.40 13.36
N LEU A 286 -4.02 -25.47 12.72
CA LEU A 286 -2.62 -25.55 12.28
C LEU A 286 -2.28 -24.45 11.26
N ALA A 287 -3.11 -24.29 10.23
CA ALA A 287 -2.88 -23.27 9.21
C ALA A 287 -2.87 -21.86 9.82
N ARG A 288 -3.80 -21.56 10.73
CA ARG A 288 -3.83 -20.31 11.48
C ARG A 288 -2.57 -20.12 12.34
N ASN A 289 -2.19 -21.13 13.12
CA ASN A 289 -1.03 -21.05 14.01
C ASN A 289 0.29 -20.82 13.25
N VAL A 290 0.42 -21.37 12.04
CA VAL A 290 1.59 -21.11 11.18
C VAL A 290 1.56 -19.68 10.65
N GLN A 291 0.41 -19.21 10.19
CA GLN A 291 0.24 -17.82 9.71
C GLN A 291 0.50 -16.78 10.82
N ASP A 292 -0.02 -17.03 12.03
CA ASP A 292 0.15 -16.16 13.19
C ASP A 292 1.62 -16.13 13.62
N MET A 293 2.29 -17.28 13.69
CA MET A 293 3.73 -17.36 13.97
C MET A 293 4.55 -16.54 12.98
N ILE A 294 4.27 -16.65 11.68
CA ILE A 294 4.98 -15.85 10.67
C ILE A 294 4.77 -14.37 10.96
N THR A 295 3.52 -13.94 11.11
CA THR A 295 3.18 -12.54 11.38
C THR A 295 3.90 -11.98 12.61
N ASP A 296 3.93 -12.75 13.69
CA ASP A 296 4.54 -12.35 14.97
C ASP A 296 6.08 -12.34 14.92
N ARG A 297 6.68 -13.28 14.18
CA ARG A 297 8.14 -13.44 14.12
C ARG A 297 8.80 -12.64 13.00
N MET A 298 8.05 -12.22 11.97
CA MET A 298 8.59 -11.50 10.83
C MET A 298 9.39 -10.23 11.19
N PRO A 299 9.01 -9.39 12.18
CA PRO A 299 9.82 -8.25 12.58
C PRO A 299 11.25 -8.62 13.02
N ASP A 300 11.39 -9.75 13.73
CA ASP A 300 12.68 -10.25 14.19
C ASP A 300 13.41 -11.02 13.09
N TRP A 301 12.68 -11.85 12.35
CA TRP A 301 13.23 -12.63 11.23
C TRP A 301 13.81 -11.74 10.15
N ARG A 302 13.12 -10.66 9.77
CA ARG A 302 13.61 -9.72 8.75
C ARG A 302 14.95 -9.07 9.13
N ARG A 303 15.21 -8.86 10.43
CA ARG A 303 16.48 -8.32 10.92
C ARG A 303 17.59 -9.36 10.95
N ARG A 304 17.25 -10.60 11.29
CA ARG A 304 18.22 -11.68 11.49
C ARG A 304 18.52 -12.48 10.23
N TYR A 305 17.56 -12.59 9.33
CA TYR A 305 17.57 -13.51 8.20
C TYR A 305 17.17 -12.77 6.92
N PRO A 306 18.11 -12.05 6.28
CA PRO A 306 17.84 -11.40 5.00
C PRO A 306 17.34 -12.41 3.96
N GLY A 307 16.20 -12.12 3.32
CA GLY A 307 15.58 -13.00 2.32
C GLY A 307 14.59 -14.01 2.89
N VAL A 308 14.34 -14.04 4.20
CA VAL A 308 13.33 -14.92 4.81
C VAL A 308 11.92 -14.68 4.25
N GLU A 309 11.62 -13.46 3.81
CA GLU A 309 10.36 -13.08 3.19
C GLU A 309 10.05 -13.81 1.89
N THR A 310 11.03 -14.47 1.26
CA THR A 310 10.83 -15.21 0.00
C THR A 310 10.42 -16.66 0.22
N LEU A 311 10.35 -17.13 1.47
CA LEU A 311 9.99 -18.50 1.78
C LEU A 311 8.53 -18.81 1.42
N ASN A 312 8.30 -20.05 1.00
CA ASN A 312 6.98 -20.59 0.74
C ASN A 312 6.74 -21.79 1.66
N PHE A 313 5.63 -21.74 2.39
CA PHE A 313 5.17 -22.79 3.28
C PHE A 313 3.95 -23.49 2.69
N ALA A 314 3.78 -24.77 2.99
CA ALA A 314 2.55 -25.50 2.65
C ALA A 314 1.92 -26.16 3.87
N VAL A 315 0.61 -25.95 4.07
CA VAL A 315 -0.19 -26.62 5.11
C VAL A 315 -1.38 -27.29 4.45
N MET A 316 -1.36 -28.62 4.37
CA MET A 316 -2.31 -29.39 3.58
C MET A 316 -3.12 -30.34 4.45
N GLY A 317 -4.44 -30.41 4.24
CA GLY A 317 -5.36 -31.14 5.10
C GLY A 317 -5.44 -32.66 4.87
N CYS A 318 -4.97 -33.18 3.73
CA CYS A 318 -5.01 -34.62 3.44
C CYS A 318 -3.95 -35.03 2.41
N ILE A 319 -3.78 -36.34 2.22
CA ILE A 319 -2.75 -36.91 1.34
C ILE A 319 -2.99 -36.70 -0.17
N VAL A 320 -4.20 -36.29 -0.60
CA VAL A 320 -4.56 -36.21 -2.02
C VAL A 320 -3.67 -35.20 -2.76
N ASN A 321 -3.66 -33.96 -2.31
CA ASN A 321 -2.79 -32.90 -2.84
C ASN A 321 -1.63 -32.60 -1.89
N GLY A 322 -1.68 -33.09 -0.65
CA GLY A 322 -0.76 -32.69 0.41
C GLY A 322 0.72 -32.89 0.10
N PRO A 323 1.16 -34.10 -0.28
CA PRO A 323 2.54 -34.36 -0.65
C PRO A 323 3.01 -33.60 -1.89
N GLY A 324 2.12 -33.37 -2.87
CA GLY A 324 2.48 -32.65 -4.10
C GLY A 324 2.79 -31.19 -3.82
N GLU A 325 1.85 -30.49 -3.17
CA GLU A 325 2.00 -29.08 -2.80
C GLU A 325 3.14 -28.87 -1.79
N SER A 326 3.28 -29.79 -0.82
CA SER A 326 4.35 -29.69 0.19
C SER A 326 5.76 -29.83 -0.40
N LYS A 327 5.91 -30.51 -1.54
CA LYS A 327 7.20 -30.61 -2.24
C LYS A 327 7.53 -29.39 -3.09
N GLN A 328 6.52 -28.58 -3.45
CA GLN A 328 6.74 -27.32 -4.17
C GLN A 328 7.09 -26.17 -3.23
N ALA A 329 6.74 -26.28 -1.95
CA ALA A 329 7.13 -25.36 -0.88
C ALA A 329 8.56 -25.63 -0.37
N ASP A 330 9.17 -24.62 0.25
CA ASP A 330 10.45 -24.75 0.96
C ASP A 330 10.31 -25.70 2.16
N ILE A 331 9.18 -25.59 2.88
CA ILE A 331 8.76 -26.56 3.90
C ILE A 331 7.25 -26.72 3.91
N GLY A 332 6.79 -27.97 3.95
CA GLY A 332 5.37 -28.29 3.90
C GLY A 332 4.98 -29.45 4.82
N ILE A 333 3.75 -29.42 5.31
CA ILE A 333 3.14 -30.49 6.10
C ILE A 333 1.86 -30.97 5.44
N SER A 334 1.73 -32.29 5.31
CA SER A 334 0.51 -32.95 4.86
C SER A 334 -0.13 -33.68 6.03
N LEU A 335 -1.27 -33.18 6.51
CA LEU A 335 -2.03 -33.80 7.59
C LEU A 335 -2.72 -35.10 7.13
N PRO A 336 -3.03 -36.00 8.06
CA PRO A 336 -3.79 -37.20 7.77
C PRO A 336 -5.25 -36.87 7.47
N GLY A 337 -5.80 -37.50 6.44
CA GLY A 337 -7.22 -37.39 6.14
C GLY A 337 -8.13 -38.21 7.07
N THR A 338 -9.44 -38.04 6.90
CA THR A 338 -10.46 -38.83 7.60
C THR A 338 -10.30 -40.31 7.27
N GLY A 339 -10.09 -41.15 8.30
CA GLY A 339 -9.89 -42.59 8.13
C GLY A 339 -8.46 -43.00 7.78
N GLU A 340 -7.52 -42.04 7.73
CA GLU A 340 -6.10 -42.31 7.53
C GLU A 340 -5.37 -42.52 8.86
N THR A 341 -4.17 -43.11 8.78
CA THR A 341 -3.30 -43.25 9.94
C THR A 341 -2.91 -41.86 10.46
N PRO A 342 -2.94 -41.57 11.78
CA PRO A 342 -2.68 -40.25 12.34
C PRO A 342 -1.19 -39.88 12.28
N SER A 343 -0.73 -39.61 11.07
CA SER A 343 0.66 -39.29 10.76
C SER A 343 0.71 -38.17 9.73
N ALA A 344 1.49 -37.13 10.01
CA ALA A 344 1.65 -35.97 9.15
C ALA A 344 3.07 -35.93 8.57
N PRO A 345 3.30 -36.42 7.33
CA PRO A 345 4.60 -36.27 6.69
C PRO A 345 4.95 -34.80 6.48
N VAL A 346 6.19 -34.46 6.79
CA VAL A 346 6.78 -33.13 6.59
C VAL A 346 7.81 -33.23 5.47
N PHE A 347 7.75 -32.28 4.56
CA PHE A 347 8.61 -32.14 3.40
C PHE A 347 9.46 -30.88 3.56
N ILE A 348 10.75 -30.98 3.22
CA ILE A 348 11.70 -29.87 3.26
C ILE A 348 12.48 -29.92 1.94
N ASP A 349 12.59 -28.79 1.25
CA ASP A 349 13.32 -28.64 -0.02
C ASP A 349 12.91 -29.72 -1.06
N GLY A 350 11.62 -30.06 -1.13
CA GLY A 350 11.08 -31.05 -2.07
C GLY A 350 11.19 -32.52 -1.67
N GLU A 351 11.84 -32.83 -0.54
CA GLU A 351 12.04 -34.20 -0.06
C GLU A 351 11.27 -34.49 1.23
N LYS A 352 10.83 -35.74 1.41
CA LYS A 352 10.20 -36.16 2.67
C LYS A 352 11.26 -36.24 3.76
N ALA A 353 11.25 -35.28 4.69
CA ALA A 353 12.23 -35.20 5.76
C ALA A 353 11.86 -36.08 6.97
N MET A 354 10.59 -36.06 7.38
CA MET A 354 10.14 -36.76 8.58
C MET A 354 8.63 -37.00 8.60
N THR A 355 8.11 -37.52 9.72
CA THR A 355 6.67 -37.73 9.92
C THR A 355 6.30 -37.45 11.37
N LEU A 356 5.44 -36.46 11.58
CA LEU A 356 4.95 -36.06 12.90
C LEU A 356 3.74 -36.90 13.31
N ARG A 357 3.59 -37.14 14.62
CA ARG A 357 2.51 -37.93 15.22
C ARG A 357 2.14 -37.35 16.59
N GLY A 358 0.90 -37.60 17.01
CA GLY A 358 0.41 -37.20 18.33
C GLY A 358 -0.22 -35.81 18.37
N PRO A 359 -0.55 -35.30 19.57
CA PRO A 359 -1.31 -34.05 19.72
C PRO A 359 -0.48 -32.78 19.45
N ASN A 360 0.85 -32.87 19.47
CA ASN A 360 1.75 -31.70 19.41
C ASN A 360 2.21 -31.34 18.00
N ILE A 361 1.57 -31.87 16.94
CA ILE A 361 1.99 -31.66 15.53
C ILE A 361 2.20 -30.18 15.21
N ALA A 362 1.35 -29.29 15.73
CA ALA A 362 1.48 -27.85 15.48
C ALA A 362 2.76 -27.25 16.06
N ALA A 363 3.04 -27.51 17.35
CA ALA A 363 4.24 -27.02 18.02
C ALA A 363 5.52 -27.63 17.42
N ASP A 364 5.47 -28.92 17.09
CA ASP A 364 6.59 -29.61 16.46
C ASP A 364 6.87 -29.04 15.06
N PHE A 365 5.83 -28.77 14.26
CA PHE A 365 5.99 -28.17 12.94
C PHE A 365 6.52 -26.73 13.01
N GLN A 366 6.03 -25.91 13.94
CA GLN A 366 6.55 -24.56 14.18
C GLN A 366 8.04 -24.58 14.52
N LYS A 367 8.46 -25.50 15.39
CA LYS A 367 9.88 -25.68 15.71
C LYS A 367 10.71 -26.05 14.48
N ILE A 368 10.21 -26.96 13.63
CA ILE A 368 10.91 -27.33 12.39
C ILE A 368 11.03 -26.13 11.45
N VAL A 369 10.02 -25.27 11.36
CA VAL A 369 10.08 -24.02 10.59
C VAL A 369 11.17 -23.10 11.14
N GLU A 370 11.24 -22.89 12.46
CA GLU A 370 12.30 -22.07 13.08
C GLU A 370 13.70 -22.64 12.80
N ASP A 371 13.88 -23.95 13.01
CA ASP A 371 15.15 -24.65 12.77
C ASP A 371 15.56 -24.57 11.28
N TYR A 372 14.59 -24.68 10.36
CA TYR A 372 14.82 -24.53 8.93
C TYR A 372 15.30 -23.13 8.55
N ILE A 373 14.64 -22.09 9.07
CA ILE A 373 15.02 -20.69 8.85
C ILE A 373 16.43 -20.43 9.37
N GLU A 374 16.73 -20.85 10.60
CA GLU A 374 18.06 -20.71 11.19
C GLU A 374 19.12 -21.45 10.36
N ARG A 375 18.85 -22.68 9.91
CA ARG A 375 19.77 -23.44 9.07
C ARG A 375 20.01 -22.77 7.71
N ARG A 376 18.95 -22.26 7.07
CA ARG A 376 19.00 -21.69 5.72
C ARG A 376 19.61 -20.29 5.69
N PHE A 377 19.29 -19.46 6.67
CA PHE A 377 19.66 -18.04 6.66
C PHE A 377 20.60 -17.63 7.81
N GLY A 378 20.67 -18.39 8.91
CA GLY A 378 21.44 -18.03 10.10
C GLY A 378 22.96 -18.00 9.91
N ASN A 379 23.49 -18.71 8.90
CA ASN A 379 24.92 -18.72 8.56
C ASN A 379 25.32 -17.67 7.52
N SER A 380 24.36 -16.93 6.94
CA SER A 380 24.66 -15.80 6.08
C SER A 380 25.11 -14.65 6.98
N LYS A 381 26.43 -14.40 7.04
CA LYS A 381 27.00 -13.20 7.67
C LYS A 381 26.14 -12.00 7.26
N ALA A 382 25.64 -11.26 8.25
CA ALA A 382 24.95 -10.01 8.05
C ALA A 382 25.77 -9.15 7.07
N VAL A 383 25.31 -9.07 5.83
CA VAL A 383 25.81 -8.08 4.89
C VAL A 383 25.08 -6.81 5.30
N ASP A 384 25.84 -5.85 5.81
CA ASP A 384 25.35 -4.54 6.23
C ASP A 384 24.41 -3.96 5.16
N VAL A 385 23.14 -3.79 5.54
CA VAL A 385 22.05 -3.26 4.71
C VAL A 385 22.20 -1.75 4.47
N GLU A 386 23.34 -1.15 4.80
CA GLU A 386 23.59 0.29 4.63
C GLU A 386 24.27 0.68 3.30
N THR A 387 24.55 -0.27 2.39
CA THR A 387 25.36 0.05 1.18
C THR A 387 24.66 -0.06 -0.17
N GLN A 388 23.35 -0.39 -0.24
CA GLN A 388 22.65 -0.54 -1.52
C GLN A 388 21.86 0.68 -2.02
N GLU A 389 21.84 1.79 -1.27
CA GLU A 389 21.21 3.05 -1.73
C GLU A 389 22.17 4.01 -2.46
N ARG A 390 23.40 3.61 -2.79
CA ARG A 390 24.38 4.47 -3.50
C ARG A 390 24.72 4.07 -4.94
N HIS A 391 24.08 3.05 -5.52
CA HIS A 391 24.33 2.64 -6.90
C HIS A 391 23.04 2.49 -7.72
N THR A 392 22.30 3.59 -7.81
CA THR A 392 21.57 4.00 -9.01
C THR A 392 21.57 5.52 -9.00
N ALA A 393 22.64 6.10 -9.54
CA ALA A 393 22.74 7.51 -9.89
C ALA A 393 22.44 7.65 -11.38
#